data_AF-A0A9W9ZQR7-F1
#
_entry.id   AF-A0A9W9ZQR7-F1
#
_cell.length_a   1.000
_cell.length_b   1.000
_cell.length_c   1.000
_cell.angle_alpha   90.00
_cell.angle_beta   90.00
_cell.angle_gamma   90.00
#
_symmetry.space_group_name_H-M   'P 1'
#
loop_
_entity.id
_entity.type
_entity.pdbx_description
1 polymer ?
#
loop_
_entity_poly.entity_id
_entity_poly.type
_entity_poly.pdbx_seq_one_letter_code
_entity_poly.pdbx_strand_id
1 'polypeptide(L)'
;MEPKQEVKQEVEPDQVDTFVAQLIDLVTGTILNEEVKEVAKEMVKYRNNLSQKIMEEEEERLDQCIRMRGFPESFKAGWNVWKKNGEDKEETSYDIFKNFMNEADQN
;
A
#
# COMPACT_ATOMS: atom_id res chain seq x y z
N MET A 1 -53.25 0.53 41.31
CA MET A 1 -51.92 0.53 40.67
C MET A 1 -51.84 -0.75 39.87
N GLU A 2 -51.96 -0.67 38.55
CA GLU A 2 -51.74 -1.84 37.69
C GLU A 2 -50.23 -2.12 37.59
N PRO A 3 -49.80 -3.39 37.60
CA PRO A 3 -48.40 -3.73 37.49
C PRO A 3 -47.91 -3.43 36.07
N LYS A 4 -46.85 -2.62 35.96
CA LYS A 4 -46.13 -2.42 34.70
C LYS A 4 -45.55 -3.77 34.28
N GLN A 5 -46.08 -4.35 33.20
CA GLN A 5 -45.44 -5.48 32.53
C GLN A 5 -44.08 -5.01 32.00
N GLU A 6 -42.99 -5.48 32.60
CA GLU A 6 -41.67 -5.46 31.96
C GLU A 6 -41.71 -6.41 30.77
N VAL A 7 -41.88 -5.85 29.58
CA VAL A 7 -41.70 -6.58 28.33
C VAL A 7 -40.22 -6.87 28.20
N LYS A 8 -39.81 -8.09 28.55
CA LYS A 8 -38.51 -8.62 28.12
C LYS A 8 -38.57 -8.79 26.61
N GLN A 9 -37.95 -7.87 25.88
CA GLN A 9 -37.67 -8.08 24.46
C GLN A 9 -36.69 -9.24 24.35
N GLU A 10 -37.20 -10.41 24.02
CA GLU A 10 -36.39 -11.51 23.48
C GLU A 10 -35.90 -11.06 22.10
N VAL A 11 -34.60 -10.77 22.01
CA VAL A 11 -33.96 -10.46 20.73
C VAL A 11 -33.80 -11.77 19.99
N GLU A 12 -34.46 -11.89 18.84
CA GLU A 12 -34.36 -13.05 17.95
C GLU A 12 -32.88 -13.30 17.60
N PRO A 13 -32.39 -14.56 17.61
CA PRO A 13 -31.01 -14.89 17.27
C PRO A 13 -30.54 -14.28 15.93
N ASP A 14 -31.42 -14.26 14.93
CA ASP A 14 -31.15 -13.68 13.61
C ASP A 14 -30.85 -12.17 13.64
N GLN A 15 -31.39 -11.44 14.62
CA GLN A 15 -31.09 -10.01 14.81
C GLN A 15 -29.72 -9.81 15.46
N VAL A 16 -29.32 -10.72 16.36
CA VAL A 16 -27.99 -10.70 16.97
C VAL A 16 -26.93 -11.01 15.91
N ASP A 17 -27.16 -12.02 15.07
CA ASP A 17 -26.24 -12.39 14.00
C ASP A 17 -26.09 -11.27 12.95
N THR A 18 -27.19 -10.62 12.58
CA THR A 18 -27.17 -9.45 11.68
C THR A 18 -26.39 -8.29 12.29
N PHE A 19 -26.60 -8.01 13.57
CA PHE A 19 -25.90 -6.93 14.28
C PHE A 19 -24.39 -7.23 14.39
N VAL A 20 -24.02 -8.47 14.71
CA VAL A 20 -22.62 -8.90 14.77
C VAL A 20 -21.96 -8.80 13.40
N ALA A 21 -22.63 -9.21 12.32
CA ALA A 21 -22.13 -9.06 10.96
C ALA A 21 -21.87 -7.58 10.60
N GLN A 22 -22.80 -6.68 10.91
CA GLN A 22 -22.65 -5.24 10.69
C GLN A 22 -21.49 -4.64 11.49
N LEU A 23 -21.29 -5.08 12.73
CA LEU A 23 -20.15 -4.66 13.54
C LEU A 23 -18.83 -5.14 12.95
N ILE A 24 -18.76 -6.40 12.49
CA ILE A 24 -17.56 -6.94 11.84
C ILE A 24 -17.27 -6.14 10.56
N ASP A 25 -18.27 -5.90 9.72
CA ASP A 25 -18.10 -5.13 8.48
C ASP A 25 -17.60 -3.71 8.76
N LEU A 26 -18.14 -3.04 9.79
CA LEU A 26 -17.71 -1.71 10.21
C LEU A 26 -16.24 -1.71 10.66
N VAL A 27 -15.86 -2.68 11.49
CA VAL A 27 -14.50 -2.78 12.02
C VAL A 27 -13.52 -3.13 10.90
N THR A 28 -13.83 -4.12 10.06
CA THR A 28 -13.00 -4.50 8.91
C THR A 28 -12.86 -3.35 7.92
N GLY A 29 -13.94 -2.62 7.63
CA GLY A 29 -13.89 -1.44 6.76
C GLY A 29 -12.99 -0.33 7.31
N THR A 30 -13.01 -0.14 8.63
CA THR A 30 -12.13 0.84 9.30
C THR A 30 -10.66 0.43 9.19
N ILE A 31 -10.34 -0.83 9.51
CA ILE A 31 -8.98 -1.38 9.41
C ILE A 31 -8.46 -1.25 7.98
N LEU A 32 -9.25 -1.68 6.98
CA LEU A 32 -8.84 -1.58 5.57
C LEU A 32 -8.54 -0.15 5.15
N ASN A 33 -9.33 0.83 5.61
CA ASN A 33 -9.10 2.24 5.29
C ASN A 33 -7.80 2.76 5.92
N GLU A 34 -7.48 2.34 7.14
CA GLU A 34 -6.21 2.68 7.80
C GLU A 34 -5.02 2.06 7.06
N GLU A 35 -5.10 0.78 6.72
CA GLU A 35 -4.06 0.07 5.95
C GLU A 35 -3.82 0.72 4.57
N VAL A 36 -4.89 1.08 3.85
CA VAL A 36 -4.78 1.79 2.57
C VAL A 36 -4.06 3.13 2.72
N LYS A 37 -4.34 3.88 3.80
CA LYS A 37 -3.66 5.16 4.07
C LYS A 37 -2.18 4.96 4.38
N GLU A 38 -1.82 3.96 5.17
CA GLU A 38 -0.42 3.66 5.47
C GLU A 38 0.35 3.21 4.21
N VAL A 39 -0.24 2.33 3.40
CA VAL A 39 0.34 1.94 2.10
C VAL A 39 0.51 3.15 1.18
N ALA A 40 -0.47 4.06 1.13
CA ALA A 40 -0.38 5.28 0.34
C ALA A 40 0.75 6.21 0.82
N LYS A 41 0.94 6.37 2.14
CA LYS A 41 2.06 7.13 2.72
C LYS A 41 3.40 6.51 2.33
N GLU A 42 3.55 5.20 2.45
CA GLU A 42 4.78 4.51 2.06
C GLU A 42 5.06 4.61 0.56
N MET A 43 4.03 4.53 -0.29
CA MET A 43 4.17 4.73 -1.74
C MET A 43 4.67 6.14 -2.07
N VAL A 44 4.18 7.17 -1.36
CA VAL A 44 4.67 8.54 -1.53
C VAL A 44 6.15 8.65 -1.14
N LYS A 45 6.56 8.04 -0.02
CA LYS A 45 7.98 8.01 0.39
C LYS A 45 8.85 7.32 -0.65
N TYR A 46 8.43 6.14 -1.11
CA TYR A 46 9.15 5.39 -2.15
C TYR A 46 9.31 6.22 -3.42
N ARG A 47 8.21 6.83 -3.93
CA ARG A 47 8.24 7.70 -5.10
C ARG A 47 9.21 8.87 -4.92
N ASN A 48 9.19 9.52 -3.76
CA ASN A 48 10.06 10.66 -3.49
C ASN A 48 11.54 10.24 -3.45
N ASN A 49 11.87 9.15 -2.74
CA ASN A 49 13.22 8.59 -2.72
C ASN A 49 13.71 8.24 -4.14
N LEU A 50 12.86 7.54 -4.90
CA LEU A 50 13.19 7.16 -6.29
C LEU A 50 13.44 8.39 -7.16
N SER A 51 12.58 9.41 -7.06
CA SER A 51 12.73 10.64 -7.84
C SER A 51 14.02 11.37 -7.49
N GLN A 52 14.36 11.46 -6.20
CA GLN A 52 15.60 12.08 -5.74
C GLN A 52 16.82 11.34 -6.27
N LYS A 53 16.88 10.02 -6.12
CA LYS A 53 18.00 9.19 -6.61
C LYS A 53 18.17 9.27 -8.13
N ILE A 54 17.06 9.29 -8.89
CA ILE A 54 17.10 9.48 -10.34
C ILE A 54 17.70 10.86 -10.67
N MET A 55 17.26 11.94 -10.01
CA MET A 55 17.78 13.29 -10.26
C MET A 55 19.27 13.41 -9.91
N GLU A 56 19.70 12.78 -8.81
CA GLU A 56 21.11 12.74 -8.39
C GLU A 56 21.99 12.01 -9.42
N GLU A 57 21.48 10.95 -10.07
CA GLU A 57 22.21 10.23 -11.12
C GLU A 57 22.07 10.85 -12.52
N GLU A 58 20.98 11.55 -12.81
CA GLU A 58 20.74 12.19 -14.12
C GLU A 58 21.63 13.40 -14.39
N GLU A 59 22.19 14.05 -13.35
CA GLU A 59 23.28 15.03 -13.52
C GLU A 59 24.47 14.41 -14.30
N GLU A 60 24.64 13.08 -14.26
CA GLU A 60 25.70 12.35 -14.99
C GLU A 60 25.23 11.71 -16.31
N ARG A 61 23.92 11.60 -16.60
CA ARG A 61 23.37 10.73 -17.68
C ARG A 61 22.28 11.34 -18.58
N LEU A 62 22.33 12.65 -18.81
CA LEU A 62 21.41 13.41 -19.70
C LEU A 62 21.20 12.82 -21.12
N ASP A 63 22.03 11.88 -21.60
CA ASP A 63 21.90 11.23 -22.91
C ASP A 63 20.96 10.01 -22.95
N GLN A 64 20.44 9.52 -21.81
CA GLN A 64 19.64 8.28 -21.75
C GLN A 64 18.14 8.49 -21.63
N CYS A 65 17.63 9.64 -22.06
CA CYS A 65 16.23 10.06 -22.00
C CYS A 65 15.22 9.13 -22.72
N ILE A 66 15.66 7.99 -23.27
CA ILE A 66 14.85 7.12 -24.12
C ILE A 66 15.13 5.67 -23.73
N ARG A 67 14.43 5.17 -22.69
CA ARG A 67 13.92 3.77 -22.63
C ARG A 67 13.00 3.57 -21.42
N MET A 68 11.85 4.23 -21.46
CA MET A 68 10.77 4.07 -20.47
C MET A 68 10.02 2.73 -20.52
N ARG A 69 10.37 1.83 -21.46
CA ARG A 69 9.61 0.59 -21.69
C ARG A 69 9.60 -0.32 -20.46
N GLY A 70 10.69 -0.37 -19.69
CA GLY A 70 10.80 -1.17 -18.46
C GLY A 70 10.31 -0.47 -17.20
N PHE A 71 9.98 0.84 -17.26
CA PHE A 71 9.70 1.64 -16.07
C PHE A 71 8.58 1.07 -15.17
N PRO A 72 7.42 0.63 -15.71
CA PRO A 72 6.36 0.08 -14.86
C PRO A 72 6.79 -1.18 -14.09
N GLU A 73 7.53 -2.08 -14.74
CA GLU A 73 8.04 -3.32 -14.15
C GLU A 73 9.15 -3.03 -13.13
N SER A 74 10.10 -2.16 -13.47
CA SER A 74 11.17 -1.70 -12.57
C SER A 74 10.61 -1.04 -11.31
N PHE A 75 9.60 -0.16 -11.46
CA PHE A 75 8.95 0.50 -10.34
C PHE A 75 8.27 -0.52 -9.42
N LYS A 76 7.55 -1.50 -9.99
CA LYS A 76 6.92 -2.58 -9.20
C LYS A 76 7.96 -3.44 -8.48
N ALA A 77 9.07 -3.76 -9.13
CA ALA A 77 10.15 -4.54 -8.55
C ALA A 77 10.78 -3.83 -7.35
N GLY A 78 11.14 -2.55 -7.50
CA GLY A 78 11.66 -1.73 -6.41
C GLY A 78 10.65 -1.55 -5.28
N TRP A 79 9.37 -1.30 -5.59
CA TRP A 79 8.30 -1.23 -4.60
C TRP A 79 8.14 -2.52 -3.78
N ASN A 80 8.26 -3.69 -4.41
CA ASN A 80 8.18 -4.98 -3.73
C ASN A 80 9.32 -5.20 -2.73
N VAL A 81 10.47 -4.58 -2.95
CA VAL A 81 11.58 -4.57 -1.99
C VAL A 81 11.33 -3.54 -0.89
N TRP A 82 10.91 -2.32 -1.25
CA TRP A 82 10.61 -1.25 -0.29
C TRP A 82 9.64 -1.70 0.81
N LYS A 83 8.55 -2.39 0.43
CA LYS A 83 7.53 -2.89 1.37
C LYS A 83 8.05 -3.86 2.42
N LYS A 84 9.18 -4.51 2.19
CA LYS A 84 9.73 -5.50 3.13
C LYS A 84 10.38 -4.85 4.36
N ASN A 85 10.46 -3.51 4.41
CA ASN A 85 10.90 -2.70 5.55
C ASN A 85 12.21 -3.18 6.21
N GLY A 86 13.35 -2.67 5.73
CA GLY A 86 14.68 -2.85 6.33
C GLY A 86 15.45 -1.54 6.39
N GLU A 87 16.56 -1.51 7.14
CA GLU A 87 17.42 -0.32 7.31
C GLU A 87 17.94 0.21 5.96
N ASP A 88 18.19 -0.70 5.00
CA ASP A 88 18.74 -0.37 3.67
C ASP A 88 17.68 -0.32 2.56
N LYS A 89 16.39 -0.14 2.89
CA LYS A 89 15.32 -0.23 1.89
C LYS A 89 15.43 0.82 0.78
N GLU A 90 15.96 2.00 1.09
CA GLU A 90 16.10 3.11 0.14
C GLU A 90 17.08 2.72 -0.98
N GLU A 91 18.28 2.28 -0.62
CA GLU A 91 19.32 1.89 -1.56
C GLU A 91 18.94 0.59 -2.30
N THR A 92 18.52 -0.44 -1.55
CA THR A 92 18.22 -1.75 -2.14
C THR A 92 17.04 -1.69 -3.13
N SER A 93 16.04 -0.86 -2.85
CA SER A 93 14.91 -0.68 -3.78
C SER A 93 15.30 0.09 -5.04
N TYR A 94 16.27 1.02 -4.93
CA TYR A 94 16.80 1.77 -6.04
C TYR A 94 17.66 0.91 -6.95
N ASP A 95 18.56 0.10 -6.38
CA ASP A 95 19.39 -0.85 -7.13
C ASP A 95 18.55 -1.81 -7.97
N ILE A 96 17.47 -2.36 -7.38
CA ILE A 96 16.55 -3.25 -8.08
C ILE A 96 15.82 -2.53 -9.20
N PHE A 97 15.33 -1.30 -8.96
CA PHE A 97 14.74 -0.48 -10.01
C PHE A 97 15.71 -0.28 -11.18
N LYS A 98 16.96 0.08 -10.89
CA LYS A 98 18.01 0.36 -11.88
C LYS A 98 18.39 -0.89 -12.67
N ASN A 99 18.55 -2.03 -12.02
CA ASN A 99 18.88 -3.30 -12.69
C ASN A 99 17.77 -3.70 -13.68
N PHE A 100 16.51 -3.62 -13.28
CA PHE A 100 15.39 -3.92 -14.17
C PHE A 100 15.31 -2.94 -15.36
N MET A 101 15.61 -1.65 -15.13
CA MET A 101 15.69 -0.67 -16.22
C MET A 101 16.77 -1.06 -17.24
N ASN A 102 17.97 -1.47 -16.78
CA ASN A 102 19.07 -1.87 -17.65
C ASN A 102 18.86 -3.24 -18.34
N GLU A 103 18.16 -4.19 -17.71
CA GLU A 103 17.83 -5.49 -18.32
C GLU A 103 16.79 -5.36 -19.44
N ALA A 104 15.83 -4.45 -19.28
CA ALA A 104 14.89 -4.10 -20.34
C ALA A 104 15.58 -3.46 -21.57
N ASP A 105 16.83 -2.99 -21.43
CA ASP A 105 17.62 -2.41 -22.51
C ASP A 105 18.37 -3.47 -23.35
N GLN A 106 18.49 -4.71 -22.88
CA GLN A 106 19.25 -5.79 -23.53
C GLN A 106 18.40 -6.72 -24.42
N ASN A 107 17.07 -6.55 -24.42
CA ASN A 107 16.10 -7.36 -25.18
C ASN A 107 15.30 -6.50 -26.19
#